data_AF-A0A534QE73-F1
#
_entry.id   AF-A0A534QE73-F1
#
_cell.length_a   1.000
_cell.length_b   1.000
_cell.length_c   1.000
_cell.angle_alpha   90.00
_cell.angle_beta   90.00
_cell.angle_gamma   90.00
#
_symmetry.space_group_name_H-M   'P 1'
#
loop_
_entity.id
_entity.type
_entity.pdbx_description
1 polymer ?
#
loop_
_entity_poly.entity_id
_entity_poly.type
_entity_poly.pdbx_seq_one_letter_code
_entity_poly.pdbx_strand_id
1 'polypeptide(L)'
;MAGAAVEDRHALTTQVLGTVRRFVEREVMPVASKYEHADEYPQPLVDRMRELGLFGATIAGEHGGLGLDYTTYAMIVEELCRGWMSLSGVLNTHLMFAHVLAMHGTAEQKARYLPAMARG
;
A
#
# COMPACT_ATOMS: atom_id res chain seq x y z
N MET A 1 10.80 19.82 -19.88
CA MET A 1 9.51 19.19 -19.53
C MET A 1 9.68 17.87 -18.77
N ALA A 2 10.58 16.96 -19.16
CA ALA A 2 10.78 15.69 -18.45
C ALA A 2 11.44 15.80 -17.06
N GLY A 3 12.32 16.78 -16.82
CA GLY A 3 13.04 16.94 -15.54
C GLY A 3 12.13 17.26 -14.35
N ALA A 4 11.18 18.18 -14.50
CA ALA A 4 10.27 18.59 -13.43
C ALA A 4 9.33 17.44 -12.99
N ALA A 5 8.86 16.60 -13.92
CA ALA A 5 8.02 15.45 -13.58
C ALA A 5 8.78 14.31 -12.86
N VAL A 6 10.10 14.21 -13.09
CA VAL A 6 10.97 13.24 -12.40
C VAL A 6 11.30 13.73 -10.99
N GLU A 7 11.55 15.02 -10.80
CA GLU A 7 11.77 15.63 -9.49
C GLU A 7 10.53 15.53 -8.59
N ASP A 8 9.35 15.77 -9.15
CA ASP A 8 8.07 15.66 -8.46
C ASP A 8 7.80 14.20 -8.00
N ARG A 9 8.11 13.22 -8.86
CA ARG A 9 8.02 11.80 -8.49
C ARG A 9 8.96 11.43 -7.35
N HIS A 10 10.21 11.86 -7.39
CA HIS A 10 11.18 11.54 -6.33
C HIS A 10 10.78 12.17 -4.97
N ALA A 11 10.26 13.40 -5.00
CA ALA A 11 9.73 14.05 -3.81
C ALA A 11 8.53 13.28 -3.22
N LEU A 12 7.58 12.85 -4.07
CA LEU A 12 6.45 12.03 -3.65
C LEU A 12 6.90 10.69 -3.06
N THR A 13 7.77 9.95 -3.74
CA THR A 13 8.34 8.68 -3.24
C THR A 13 8.98 8.88 -1.87
N THR A 14 9.80 9.92 -1.71
CA THR A 14 10.45 10.24 -0.43
C THR A 14 9.42 10.53 0.68
N GLN A 15 8.37 11.27 0.38
CA GLN A 15 7.31 11.60 1.34
C GLN A 15 6.52 10.35 1.77
N VAL A 16 6.13 9.51 0.82
CA VAL A 16 5.38 8.27 1.07
C VAL A 16 6.22 7.33 1.94
N LEU A 17 7.47 7.09 1.55
CA LEU A 17 8.38 6.22 2.31
C LEU A 17 8.68 6.77 3.70
N GLY A 18 8.86 8.08 3.84
CA GLY A 18 9.03 8.70 5.16
C GLY A 18 7.81 8.47 6.07
N THR A 19 6.61 8.42 5.50
CA THR A 19 5.37 8.15 6.25
C THR A 19 5.28 6.67 6.65
N VAL A 20 5.52 5.75 5.71
CA VAL A 20 5.52 4.31 5.99
C VAL A 20 6.60 3.95 7.01
N ARG A 21 7.80 4.51 6.89
CA ARG A 21 8.90 4.31 7.84
C ARG A 21 8.51 4.69 9.27
N ARG A 22 7.88 5.85 9.45
CA ARG A 22 7.41 6.30 10.78
C ARG A 22 6.31 5.38 11.34
N PHE A 23 5.38 4.93 10.51
CA PHE A 23 4.37 3.95 10.90
C PHE A 23 5.03 2.64 11.36
N VAL A 24 5.98 2.13 10.57
CA VAL A 24 6.71 0.90 10.90
C VAL A 24 7.46 1.02 12.22
N GLU A 25 8.22 2.10 12.41
CA GLU A 25 9.03 2.29 13.63
C GLU A 25 8.19 2.50 14.89
N ARG A 26 7.09 3.26 14.79
CA ARG A 26 6.33 3.70 15.96
C ARG A 26 5.16 2.79 16.30
N GLU A 27 4.56 2.15 15.31
CA GLU A 27 3.30 1.41 15.47
C GLU A 27 3.48 -0.09 15.24
N VAL A 28 4.33 -0.51 14.28
CA VAL A 28 4.49 -1.94 13.95
C VAL A 28 5.54 -2.63 14.82
N MET A 29 6.79 -2.14 14.81
CA MET A 29 7.92 -2.79 15.49
C MET A 29 7.68 -3.07 16.99
N PRO A 30 7.04 -2.18 17.77
CA PRO A 30 6.82 -2.43 19.20
C PRO A 30 5.88 -3.59 19.52
N VAL A 31 5.03 -3.99 18.57
CA VAL A 31 3.96 -4.98 18.79
C VAL A 31 4.07 -6.21 17.89
N ALA A 32 4.92 -6.20 16.87
CA ALA A 32 5.07 -7.27 15.89
C ALA A 32 5.27 -8.65 16.53
N SER A 33 6.26 -8.79 17.43
CA SER A 33 6.53 -10.07 18.10
C SER A 33 5.35 -10.54 18.94
N LYS A 34 4.58 -9.64 19.55
CA LYS A 34 3.40 -10.02 20.34
C LYS A 34 2.33 -10.63 19.44
N TYR A 35 1.99 -9.98 18.34
CA TYR A 35 0.99 -10.50 17.39
C TYR A 35 1.45 -11.82 16.78
N GLU A 36 2.72 -11.92 16.37
CA GLU A 36 3.27 -13.14 15.76
C GLU A 36 3.20 -14.34 16.73
N HIS A 37 3.63 -14.17 17.98
CA HIS A 37 3.60 -15.28 18.95
C HIS A 37 2.17 -15.67 19.35
N ALA A 38 1.23 -14.72 19.33
CA ALA A 38 -0.16 -14.95 19.67
C ALA A 38 -0.99 -15.50 18.49
N ASP A 39 -0.44 -15.49 17.26
CA ASP A 39 -1.16 -15.79 16.02
C ASP A 39 -2.46 -14.95 15.88
N GLU A 40 -2.38 -13.68 16.29
CA GLU A 40 -3.50 -12.76 16.32
C GLU A 40 -3.51 -11.86 15.09
N TYR A 41 -4.69 -11.69 14.47
CA TYR A 41 -4.84 -10.78 13.34
C TYR A 41 -4.64 -9.32 13.78
N PRO A 42 -3.71 -8.56 13.18
CA PRO A 42 -3.35 -7.23 13.64
C PRO A 42 -4.29 -6.14 13.09
N GLN A 43 -5.60 -6.25 13.36
CA GLN A 43 -6.63 -5.33 12.86
C GLN A 43 -6.26 -3.85 13.02
N PRO A 44 -5.73 -3.37 14.18
CA PRO A 44 -5.39 -1.95 14.32
C PRO A 44 -4.29 -1.48 13.36
N LEU A 45 -3.31 -2.34 13.04
CA LEU A 45 -2.25 -2.01 12.08
C LEU A 45 -2.79 -2.00 10.65
N VAL A 46 -3.69 -2.92 10.33
CA VAL A 46 -4.36 -2.98 9.02
C VAL A 46 -5.26 -1.76 8.80
N ASP A 47 -6.01 -1.35 9.81
CA ASP A 47 -6.82 -0.11 9.77
C ASP A 47 -5.93 1.11 9.57
N ARG A 48 -4.76 1.15 10.21
CA ARG A 48 -3.78 2.21 9.99
C ARG A 48 -3.24 2.22 8.57
N MET A 49 -2.92 1.05 8.00
CA MET A 49 -2.51 0.93 6.59
C MET A 49 -3.61 1.43 5.62
N ARG A 50 -4.88 1.19 5.95
CA ARG A 50 -6.04 1.72 5.23
C ARG A 50 -6.10 3.24 5.28
N GLU A 51 -5.94 3.84 6.46
CA GLU A 51 -5.91 5.30 6.62
C GLU A 51 -4.75 5.97 5.89
N LEU A 52 -3.60 5.29 5.77
CA LEU A 52 -2.45 5.72 4.99
C LEU A 52 -2.66 5.58 3.47
N GLY A 53 -3.77 4.97 3.03
CA GLY A 53 -4.11 4.78 1.62
C GLY A 53 -3.33 3.65 0.94
N LEU A 54 -2.67 2.76 1.69
CA LEU A 54 -1.78 1.76 1.10
C LEU A 54 -2.53 0.76 0.19
N PHE A 55 -3.77 0.40 0.52
CA PHE A 55 -4.61 -0.48 -0.30
C PHE A 55 -4.94 0.11 -1.69
N GLY A 56 -4.83 1.43 -1.84
CA GLY A 56 -4.96 2.12 -3.12
C GLY A 56 -3.62 2.39 -3.81
N ALA A 57 -2.48 1.90 -3.30
CA ALA A 57 -1.15 2.36 -3.71
C ALA A 57 -0.93 2.36 -5.23
N THR A 58 -1.19 1.24 -5.91
CA THR A 58 -0.98 1.10 -7.37
C THR A 58 -2.28 1.24 -8.18
N ILE A 59 -3.42 1.46 -7.51
CA ILE A 59 -4.71 1.65 -8.18
C ILE A 59 -4.73 3.07 -8.76
N ALA A 60 -5.19 3.21 -10.01
CA ALA A 60 -5.24 4.50 -10.69
C ALA A 60 -6.12 5.52 -9.95
N GLY A 61 -5.74 6.81 -10.04
CA GLY A 61 -6.47 7.90 -9.38
C GLY A 61 -7.92 8.05 -9.83
N GLU A 62 -8.25 7.66 -11.06
CA GLU A 62 -9.64 7.63 -11.56
C GLU A 62 -10.56 6.66 -10.78
N HIS A 63 -9.96 5.68 -10.11
CA HIS A 63 -10.62 4.75 -9.20
C HIS A 63 -10.41 5.12 -7.72
N GLY A 64 -9.82 6.28 -7.42
CA GLY A 64 -9.60 6.76 -6.05
C GLY A 64 -8.34 6.19 -5.38
N GLY A 65 -7.42 5.58 -6.13
CA GLY A 65 -6.11 5.17 -5.62
C GLY A 65 -5.04 6.25 -5.71
N LEU A 66 -3.83 5.91 -5.29
CA LEU A 66 -2.66 6.82 -5.30
C LEU A 66 -1.90 6.80 -6.64
N GLY A 67 -2.11 5.79 -7.47
CA GLY A 67 -1.46 5.66 -8.79
C GLY A 67 0.07 5.60 -8.74
N LEU A 68 0.65 5.08 -7.65
CA LEU A 68 2.09 4.94 -7.47
C LEU A 68 2.66 3.93 -8.46
N ASP A 69 3.91 4.16 -8.87
CA ASP A 69 4.65 3.20 -9.67
C ASP A 69 5.09 1.98 -8.84
N TYR A 70 5.41 0.89 -9.55
CA TYR A 70 5.80 -0.35 -8.91
C TYR A 70 7.13 -0.27 -8.16
N THR A 71 8.01 0.67 -8.53
CA THR A 71 9.27 0.90 -7.81
C THR A 71 8.99 1.49 -6.43
N THR A 72 8.17 2.54 -6.34
CA THR A 72 7.73 3.11 -5.07
C THR A 72 6.97 2.08 -4.24
N TYR A 73 6.09 1.29 -4.88
CA TYR A 73 5.39 0.21 -4.21
C TYR A 73 6.34 -0.85 -3.61
N ALA A 74 7.35 -1.29 -4.36
CA ALA A 74 8.35 -2.24 -3.87
C ALA A 74 9.07 -1.70 -2.63
N MET A 75 9.46 -0.42 -2.64
CA MET A 75 10.09 0.23 -1.49
C MET A 75 9.16 0.33 -0.26
N ILE A 76 7.84 0.52 -0.47
CA ILE A 76 6.85 0.45 0.62
C ILE A 76 6.83 -0.96 1.23
N VAL A 77 6.79 -1.99 0.39
CA VAL A 77 6.82 -3.39 0.82
C VAL A 77 8.09 -3.71 1.60
N GLU A 78 9.26 -3.22 1.14
CA GLU A 78 10.53 -3.36 1.85
C GLU A 78 10.48 -2.74 3.26
N GLU A 79 9.95 -1.52 3.39
CA GLU A 79 9.80 -0.86 4.69
C GLU A 79 8.83 -1.63 5.62
N LEU A 80 7.71 -2.14 5.11
CA LEU A 80 6.80 -2.98 5.89
C LEU A 80 7.49 -4.26 6.36
N CYS A 81 8.21 -4.95 5.47
CA CYS A 81 8.96 -6.16 5.79
C CYS A 81 10.07 -5.93 6.81
N ARG A 82 10.69 -4.73 6.83
CA ARG A 82 11.66 -4.34 7.86
C ARG A 82 11.05 -4.33 9.26
N GLY A 83 9.77 -3.96 9.38
CA GLY A 83 9.03 -4.01 10.63
C GLY A 83 8.50 -5.40 10.95
N TRP A 84 7.69 -5.93 10.04
CA TRP A 84 7.06 -7.23 10.16
C TRP A 84 6.54 -7.71 8.80
N MET A 85 7.07 -8.82 8.31
CA MET A 85 6.75 -9.37 6.98
C MET A 85 5.24 -9.62 6.79
N SER A 86 4.53 -10.09 7.82
CA SER A 86 3.13 -10.52 7.70
C SER A 86 2.19 -9.40 7.21
N LEU A 87 2.49 -8.13 7.51
CA LEU A 87 1.72 -6.98 7.00
C LEU A 87 1.84 -6.82 5.48
N SER A 88 3.00 -7.15 4.90
CA SER A 88 3.17 -7.08 3.45
C SER A 88 2.31 -8.10 2.71
N GLY A 89 2.02 -9.26 3.34
CA GLY A 89 1.14 -10.29 2.78
C GLY A 89 -0.28 -9.78 2.57
N VAL A 90 -0.81 -9.03 3.54
CA VAL A 90 -2.15 -8.40 3.45
C VAL A 90 -2.23 -7.49 2.23
N LEU A 91 -1.20 -6.69 2.00
CA LEU A 91 -1.19 -5.69 0.93
C LEU A 91 -0.90 -6.29 -0.45
N ASN A 92 0.09 -7.20 -0.55
CA ASN A 92 0.51 -7.80 -1.80
C ASN A 92 -0.62 -8.56 -2.50
N THR A 93 -1.32 -9.44 -1.79
CA THR A 93 -2.40 -10.22 -2.38
C THR A 93 -3.54 -9.31 -2.84
N HIS A 94 -3.89 -8.29 -2.05
CA HIS A 94 -4.90 -7.31 -2.41
C HIS A 94 -4.55 -6.56 -3.72
N LEU A 95 -3.35 -5.99 -3.79
CA LEU A 95 -2.93 -5.19 -4.96
C LEU A 95 -2.64 -6.05 -6.19
N MET A 96 -2.25 -7.31 -6.01
CA MET A 96 -2.17 -8.28 -7.10
C MET A 96 -3.55 -8.52 -7.73
N PHE A 97 -4.58 -8.73 -6.92
CA PHE A 97 -5.95 -8.86 -7.44
C PHE A 97 -6.45 -7.56 -8.07
N ALA A 98 -6.15 -6.41 -7.48
CA ALA A 98 -6.49 -5.11 -8.05
C ALA A 98 -5.84 -4.93 -9.43
N HIS A 99 -4.58 -5.36 -9.58
CA HIS A 99 -3.86 -5.33 -10.85
C HIS A 99 -4.51 -6.24 -11.90
N VAL A 100 -4.82 -7.50 -11.55
CA VAL A 100 -5.50 -8.44 -12.47
C VAL A 100 -6.84 -7.86 -12.94
N LEU A 101 -7.61 -7.28 -12.02
CA LEU A 101 -8.89 -6.64 -12.34
C LEU A 101 -8.70 -5.40 -13.22
N ALA A 102 -7.73 -4.54 -12.93
CA ALA A 102 -7.44 -3.36 -13.71
C ALA A 102 -7.00 -3.71 -15.14
N MET A 103 -6.25 -4.80 -15.31
CA MET A 103 -5.76 -5.25 -16.62
C MET A 103 -6.83 -6.01 -17.43
N HIS A 104 -7.59 -6.88 -16.79
CA HIS A 104 -8.42 -7.88 -17.48
C HIS A 104 -9.92 -7.79 -17.20
N GLY A 105 -10.34 -6.96 -16.24
CA GLY A 105 -11.76 -6.77 -15.94
C GLY A 105 -12.51 -6.07 -17.07
N THR A 106 -13.83 -6.27 -17.12
CA THR A 106 -14.71 -5.43 -17.94
C THR A 106 -14.83 -4.02 -17.36
N ALA A 107 -15.34 -3.07 -18.15
CA ALA A 107 -15.58 -1.71 -17.65
C ALA A 107 -16.46 -1.70 -16.40
N GLU A 108 -17.49 -2.55 -16.37
CA GLU A 108 -18.43 -2.69 -15.26
C GLU A 108 -17.74 -3.27 -14.01
N GLN A 109 -16.88 -4.28 -14.18
CA GLN A 109 -16.14 -4.86 -13.06
C GLN A 109 -15.14 -3.86 -12.47
N LYS A 110 -14.40 -3.12 -13.30
CA LYS A 110 -13.47 -2.08 -12.85
C LYS A 110 -14.20 -0.98 -12.08
N ALA A 111 -15.27 -0.45 -12.65
CA ALA A 111 -16.08 0.60 -12.02
C ALA A 111 -16.72 0.16 -10.70
N ARG A 112 -17.09 -1.13 -10.57
CA ARG A 112 -17.70 -1.67 -9.36
C ARG A 112 -16.70 -1.92 -8.23
N TYR A 113 -15.55 -2.51 -8.52
CA TYR A 113 -14.67 -3.05 -7.48
C TYR A 113 -13.45 -2.19 -7.17
N LEU A 114 -12.78 -1.60 -8.18
CA LEU A 114 -11.55 -0.83 -7.95
C LEU A 114 -11.74 0.34 -6.98
N PRO A 115 -12.87 1.10 -7.01
CA PRO A 115 -13.09 2.14 -6.01
C PRO A 115 -13.23 1.63 -4.58
N ALA A 116 -13.80 0.44 -4.39
CA ALA A 116 -13.91 -0.17 -3.06
C ALA A 116 -12.53 -0.66 -2.60
N MET A 117 -11.78 -1.33 -3.48
CA MET A 117 -10.43 -1.81 -3.18
C MET A 117 -9.47 -0.67 -2.81
N ALA A 118 -9.54 0.46 -3.52
CA ALA A 118 -8.70 1.63 -3.24
C ALA A 118 -8.89 2.21 -1.84
N ARG A 119 -10.05 2.00 -1.22
CA ARG A 119 -10.35 2.50 0.13
C ARG A 119 -9.93 1.55 1.25
N GLY A 120 -9.50 0.33 0.92
CA GLY A 120 -9.14 -0.76 1.84
C GLY A 120 -10.34 -1.38 2.52
#